data_AF-A0ABD3NGS5-F1
#
_entry.id   AF-A0ABD3NGS5-F1
#
_cell.length_a   1.000
_cell.length_b   1.000
_cell.length_c   1.000
_cell.angle_alpha   90.00
_cell.angle_beta   90.00
_cell.angle_gamma   90.00
#
_symmetry.space_group_name_H-M   'P 1'
#
loop_
_entity.id
_entity.type
_entity.pdbx_description
1 polymer ?
#
loop_
_entity_poly.entity_id
_entity_poly.type
_entity_poly.pdbx_seq_one_letter_code
_entity_poly.pdbx_strand_id
1 'polypeptide(L)'
;MSTALPQKRAERRSGTTSEVKSGAAATSTRYDRLLSILSKALTRSRDEIASDASHTIEECYGEMTSLFTSSDDGDGVARLVDILLGKLDGAHDRLGPDLRRSSSSSSSSASTQLEKLLERRGIRRSLRRIEDAIDAVEAEEREFEEADAADRVSAKDAIRMARSSSRASPTSGKRRRLLPAECIAMRAYGMKLEYQRSLESELEGVEGENARLERELEDGWGEWQRIVEEVKGALDVMEKLGEVDDSAGDVVQK
;
A
#
# COMPACT_ATOMS: atom_id res chain seq x y z
N MET A 1 -49.89 -31.47 -5.62
CA MET A 1 -49.48 -31.01 -4.28
C MET A 1 -47.98 -31.21 -4.18
N SER A 2 -47.17 -30.16 -4.31
CA SER A 2 -45.73 -30.24 -4.12
C SER A 2 -45.07 -28.87 -3.96
N THR A 3 -44.00 -28.90 -3.15
CA THR A 3 -42.89 -27.96 -2.95
C THR A 3 -43.17 -26.59 -2.33
N ALA A 4 -43.02 -26.56 -1.00
CA ALA A 4 -42.60 -25.40 -0.23
C ALA A 4 -41.15 -25.01 -0.57
N LEU A 5 -40.89 -23.71 -0.71
CA LEU A 5 -39.56 -23.13 -0.86
C LEU A 5 -39.10 -22.50 0.46
N PRO A 6 -37.82 -22.67 0.86
CA PRO A 6 -37.31 -22.17 2.14
C PRO A 6 -36.94 -20.68 2.08
N GLN A 7 -37.38 -19.93 3.09
CA GLN A 7 -36.94 -18.57 3.38
C GLN A 7 -35.49 -18.58 3.88
N LYS A 8 -34.60 -17.93 3.11
CA LYS A 8 -33.18 -17.74 3.44
C LYS A 8 -33.04 -16.56 4.42
N ARG A 9 -32.65 -16.89 5.64
CA ARG A 9 -32.30 -15.99 6.76
C ARG A 9 -31.00 -15.25 6.40
N ALA A 10 -31.07 -13.94 6.16
CA ALA A 10 -29.89 -13.08 6.05
C ALA A 10 -29.53 -12.57 7.46
N GLU A 11 -28.51 -13.19 8.05
CA GLU A 11 -27.91 -12.72 9.29
C GLU A 11 -27.11 -11.44 9.03
N ARG A 12 -27.53 -10.39 9.73
CA ARG A 12 -26.80 -9.14 9.89
C ARG A 12 -25.47 -9.43 10.60
N ARG A 13 -24.34 -9.18 9.93
CA ARG A 13 -23.08 -8.83 10.60
C ARG A 13 -22.81 -7.35 10.33
N SER A 14 -23.28 -6.56 11.28
CA SER A 14 -22.80 -5.21 11.55
C SER A 14 -21.40 -5.30 12.13
N GLY A 15 -20.49 -4.48 11.60
CA GLY A 15 -19.23 -4.14 12.26
C GLY A 15 -18.02 -4.36 11.37
N THR A 16 -17.56 -3.31 10.71
CA THR A 16 -16.22 -2.77 10.97
C THR A 16 -16.19 -1.32 10.49
N THR A 17 -16.14 -0.38 11.44
CA THR A 17 -15.72 1.00 11.21
C THR A 17 -14.24 0.97 10.85
N SER A 18 -13.90 1.15 9.58
CA SER A 18 -12.52 1.40 9.17
C SER A 18 -12.19 2.85 9.47
N GLU A 19 -11.61 3.08 10.64
CA GLU A 19 -10.85 4.28 10.95
C GLU A 19 -9.78 4.48 9.87
N VAL A 20 -9.86 5.62 9.20
CA VAL A 20 -8.80 6.18 8.36
C VAL A 20 -7.59 6.45 9.28
N LYS A 21 -6.67 5.49 9.37
CA LYS A 21 -5.36 5.71 10.00
C LYS A 21 -4.44 6.43 9.01
N SER A 22 -4.46 7.75 9.09
CA SER A 22 -3.38 8.60 8.60
C SER A 22 -2.07 8.29 9.33
N GLY A 23 -0.98 8.11 8.59
CA GLY A 23 0.33 8.58 9.05
C GLY A 23 1.27 7.62 9.79
N ALA A 24 1.14 6.30 9.63
CA ALA A 24 2.25 5.39 9.95
C ALA A 24 2.82 4.86 8.64
N ALA A 25 4.15 4.86 8.47
CA ALA A 25 4.81 4.26 7.32
C ALA A 25 4.37 2.80 7.19
N ALA A 26 3.32 2.55 6.40
CA ALA A 26 2.63 1.28 6.37
C ALA A 26 3.62 0.20 5.93
N THR A 27 3.96 -0.71 6.83
CA THR A 27 4.79 -1.87 6.50
C THR A 27 4.00 -2.70 5.49
N SER A 28 4.67 -3.08 4.39
CA SER A 28 4.02 -3.82 3.32
C SER A 28 3.65 -5.20 3.85
N THR A 29 2.36 -5.52 3.91
CA THR A 29 1.88 -6.78 4.48
C THR A 29 2.39 -8.00 3.69
N ARG A 30 2.52 -7.86 2.37
CA ARG A 30 3.09 -8.85 1.46
C ARG A 30 4.58 -9.00 1.67
N TYR A 31 5.29 -7.91 1.93
CA TYR A 31 6.71 -7.97 2.27
C TYR A 31 6.91 -8.72 3.59
N ASP A 32 6.09 -8.44 4.60
CA ASP A 32 6.15 -9.14 5.89
C ASP A 32 5.79 -10.63 5.75
N ARG A 33 4.81 -10.95 4.89
CA ARG A 33 4.49 -12.35 4.52
C ARG A 33 5.64 -13.04 3.79
N LEU A 34 6.32 -12.35 2.88
CA LEU A 34 7.49 -12.88 2.18
C LEU A 34 8.60 -13.21 3.17
N LEU A 35 8.91 -12.29 4.09
CA LEU A 35 9.88 -12.53 5.16
C LEU A 35 9.47 -13.72 6.04
N SER A 36 8.19 -13.83 6.38
CA SER A 36 7.65 -14.98 7.13
C SER A 36 7.84 -16.29 6.37
N ILE A 37 7.53 -16.34 5.07
CA ILE A 37 7.71 -17.54 4.25
C ILE A 37 9.18 -17.93 4.14
N LEU A 38 10.07 -16.96 3.92
CA LEU A 38 11.51 -17.20 3.84
C LEU A 38 12.05 -17.74 5.17
N SER A 39 11.64 -17.17 6.31
CA SER A 39 12.03 -17.69 7.62
C SER A 39 11.53 -19.11 7.86
N LYS A 40 10.27 -19.40 7.50
CA LYS A 40 9.69 -20.76 7.61
C LYS A 40 10.40 -21.76 6.72
N ALA A 41 10.75 -21.38 5.49
CA ALA A 41 11.47 -22.25 4.57
C ALA A 41 12.87 -22.59 5.09
N LEU A 42 13.57 -21.61 5.68
CA LEU A 42 14.87 -21.82 6.30
C LEU A 42 14.78 -22.72 7.54
N THR A 43 13.80 -22.51 8.42
CA THR A 43 13.57 -23.40 9.57
C THR A 43 13.23 -24.81 9.11
N ARG A 44 12.38 -24.98 8.09
CA ARG A 44 12.04 -26.30 7.57
C ARG A 44 13.24 -27.01 6.95
N SER A 45 14.09 -26.30 6.20
CA SER A 45 15.32 -26.84 5.65
C SER A 45 16.28 -27.32 6.74
N ARG A 46 16.34 -26.62 7.88
CA ARG A 46 17.12 -27.04 9.04
C ARG A 46 16.55 -28.30 9.67
N ASP A 47 15.24 -28.35 9.86
CA ASP A 47 14.57 -29.49 10.49
C ASP A 47 14.71 -30.76 9.62
N GLU A 48 14.60 -30.65 8.30
CA GLU A 48 14.83 -31.75 7.36
C GLU A 48 16.28 -32.26 7.39
N ILE A 49 17.28 -31.37 7.49
CA ILE A 49 18.68 -31.79 7.65
C ILE A 49 18.88 -32.47 9.01
N ALA A 50 18.24 -31.98 10.07
CA ALA A 50 18.35 -32.59 11.39
C ALA A 50 17.71 -34.00 11.46
N SER A 51 16.64 -34.25 10.71
CA SER A 51 15.95 -35.55 10.74
C SER A 51 16.50 -36.57 9.75
N ASP A 52 16.79 -36.15 8.51
CA ASP A 52 17.00 -37.08 7.39
C ASP A 52 18.46 -37.15 6.92
N ALA A 53 19.33 -36.21 7.34
CA ALA A 53 20.69 -36.18 6.83
C ALA A 53 21.51 -37.41 7.21
N SER A 54 21.35 -37.96 8.42
CA SER A 54 22.05 -39.17 8.86
C SER A 54 21.69 -40.35 7.96
N HIS A 55 20.39 -40.60 7.75
CA HIS A 55 19.88 -41.66 6.89
C HIS A 55 20.31 -41.47 5.43
N THR A 56 20.23 -40.24 4.91
CA THR A 56 20.60 -39.94 3.51
C THR A 56 22.11 -40.12 3.28
N ILE A 57 22.95 -39.77 4.27
CA ILE A 57 24.40 -39.99 4.22
C ILE A 57 24.71 -41.49 4.27
N GLU A 58 24.02 -42.27 5.11
CA GLU A 58 24.14 -43.73 5.16
C GLU A 58 23.73 -44.40 3.85
N GLU A 59 22.63 -43.99 3.23
CA GLU A 59 22.20 -44.49 1.92
C GLU A 59 23.17 -44.13 0.79
N CYS A 60 23.68 -42.89 0.77
CA CYS A 60 24.53 -42.42 -0.32
C CYS A 60 25.96 -42.95 -0.25
N TYR A 61 26.51 -43.12 0.96
CA TYR A 61 27.89 -43.54 1.16
C TYR A 61 28.04 -45.00 1.57
N GLY A 62 26.95 -45.68 1.97
CA GLY A 62 26.96 -47.11 2.29
C GLY A 62 28.06 -47.49 3.27
N GLU A 63 28.87 -48.48 2.93
CA GLU A 63 30.01 -48.95 3.74
C GLU A 63 31.11 -47.90 3.94
N MET A 64 31.20 -46.87 3.08
CA MET A 64 32.16 -45.78 3.25
C MET A 64 31.80 -44.83 4.40
N THR A 65 30.61 -44.95 4.99
CA THR A 65 30.29 -44.26 6.24
C THR A 65 31.20 -44.68 7.41
N SER A 66 31.80 -45.87 7.32
CA SER A 66 32.84 -46.33 8.26
C SER A 66 34.09 -45.46 8.27
N LEU A 67 34.33 -44.65 7.24
CA LEU A 67 35.42 -43.67 7.20
C LEU A 67 35.17 -42.49 8.16
N PHE A 68 33.92 -42.24 8.51
CA PHE A 68 33.54 -41.20 9.47
C PHE A 68 33.50 -41.73 10.90
N THR A 69 33.40 -43.04 11.12
CA THR A 69 33.42 -43.66 12.45
C THR A 69 34.81 -44.19 12.78
N SER A 70 35.54 -43.51 13.68
CA SER A 70 36.78 -44.07 14.23
C SER A 70 36.48 -45.19 15.23
N SER A 71 37.41 -46.11 15.45
CA SER A 71 37.23 -47.28 16.35
C SER A 71 36.80 -46.95 17.78
N ASP A 72 36.99 -45.71 18.23
CA ASP A 72 36.59 -45.20 19.55
C ASP A 72 35.31 -44.33 19.53
N ASP A 73 34.82 -43.91 18.36
CA ASP A 73 33.64 -43.04 18.21
C ASP A 73 32.63 -43.68 17.26
N GLY A 74 31.63 -44.36 17.82
CA GLY A 74 30.56 -45.01 17.07
C GLY A 74 29.60 -44.06 16.35
N ASP A 75 29.80 -42.74 16.43
CA ASP A 75 28.81 -41.73 16.02
C ASP A 75 29.39 -40.57 15.19
N GLY A 76 30.33 -40.88 14.31
CA GLY A 76 30.95 -39.88 13.43
C GLY A 76 30.01 -39.25 12.41
N VAL A 77 28.96 -39.98 12.00
CA VAL A 77 27.90 -39.46 11.12
C VAL A 77 27.06 -38.41 11.85
N ALA A 78 26.68 -38.62 13.11
CA ALA A 78 26.00 -37.59 13.89
C ALA A 78 26.85 -36.34 14.07
N ARG A 79 28.17 -36.48 14.31
CA ARG A 79 29.08 -35.31 14.37
C ARG A 79 29.15 -34.54 13.05
N LEU A 80 29.11 -35.25 11.91
CA LEU A 80 29.05 -34.60 10.60
C LEU A 80 27.73 -33.84 10.41
N VAL A 81 26.61 -34.43 10.82
CA VAL A 81 25.30 -33.77 10.83
C VAL A 81 25.30 -32.54 11.75
N ASP A 82 25.91 -32.64 12.94
CA ASP A 82 26.07 -31.51 13.86
C ASP A 82 26.94 -30.39 13.26
N ILE A 83 28.00 -30.73 12.52
CA ILE A 83 28.82 -29.73 11.81
C ILE A 83 28.02 -29.09 10.67
N LEU A 84 27.20 -29.86 9.94
CA LEU A 84 26.33 -29.34 8.88
C LEU A 84 25.27 -28.40 9.46
N LEU A 85 24.63 -28.79 10.56
CA LEU A 85 23.69 -27.96 11.31
C LEU A 85 24.39 -26.72 11.88
N GLY A 86 25.60 -26.83 12.42
CA GLY A 86 26.38 -25.70 12.91
C GLY A 86 26.77 -24.70 11.81
N LYS A 87 27.08 -25.19 10.61
CA LYS A 87 27.31 -24.32 9.43
C LYS A 87 26.02 -23.69 8.92
N LEU A 88 24.91 -24.43 8.96
CA LEU A 88 23.60 -23.94 8.58
C LEU A 88 23.11 -22.88 9.57
N ASP A 89 23.27 -23.11 10.87
CA ASP A 89 22.97 -22.17 11.95
C ASP A 89 23.87 -20.93 11.83
N GLY A 90 25.16 -21.08 11.49
CA GLY A 90 26.03 -19.94 11.17
C GLY A 90 25.61 -19.16 9.91
N ALA A 91 24.99 -19.81 8.93
CA ALA A 91 24.38 -19.13 7.78
C ALA A 91 23.03 -18.49 8.14
N HIS A 92 22.26 -19.13 9.00
CA HIS A 92 20.97 -18.68 9.49
C HIS A 92 21.12 -17.50 10.45
N ASP A 93 22.15 -17.47 11.28
CA ASP A 93 22.51 -16.36 12.17
C ASP A 93 23.10 -15.17 11.41
N ARG A 94 23.54 -15.35 10.16
CA ARG A 94 23.81 -14.23 9.25
C ARG A 94 22.52 -13.66 8.62
N LEU A 95 21.44 -14.43 8.67
CA LEU A 95 20.15 -14.14 8.07
C LEU A 95 19.05 -13.79 9.11
N GLY A 96 19.24 -14.13 10.39
CA GLY A 96 18.14 -14.27 11.36
C GLY A 96 18.13 -13.42 12.64
N PRO A 97 19.24 -12.93 13.21
CA PRO A 97 19.19 -12.35 14.56
C PRO A 97 18.44 -11.02 14.64
N ASP A 98 18.16 -10.36 13.50
CA ASP A 98 17.36 -9.12 13.46
C ASP A 98 15.91 -9.30 13.00
N LEU A 99 15.51 -10.51 12.57
CA LEU A 99 14.17 -10.76 12.03
C LEU A 99 13.07 -10.78 13.10
N ARG A 100 13.44 -10.91 14.38
CA ARG A 100 12.50 -10.92 15.54
C ARG A 100 12.50 -9.66 16.38
N ARG A 101 13.48 -8.76 16.22
CA ARG A 101 13.57 -7.50 16.99
C ARG A 101 13.04 -6.28 16.24
N SER A 102 12.85 -6.38 14.92
CA SER A 102 12.38 -5.28 14.08
C SER A 102 10.86 -5.04 14.08
N SER A 103 10.06 -5.91 14.72
CA SER A 103 8.61 -5.77 14.82
C SER A 103 8.12 -4.92 16.00
N SER A 104 9.01 -4.50 16.91
CA SER A 104 8.65 -3.66 18.05
C SER A 104 9.66 -2.55 18.25
N SER A 105 9.25 -1.34 17.85
CA SER A 105 9.76 -0.04 18.32
C SER A 105 11.26 0.26 18.17
N SER A 106 11.54 1.19 17.26
CA SER A 106 12.58 2.23 17.35
C SER A 106 14.06 1.84 17.51
N SER A 107 14.87 2.42 16.62
CA SER A 107 16.31 2.68 16.75
C SER A 107 17.29 1.58 16.29
N SER A 108 18.16 2.00 15.34
CA SER A 108 19.46 1.45 14.94
C SER A 108 19.55 0.08 14.25
N SER A 109 19.42 0.12 12.92
CA SER A 109 20.45 -0.29 11.94
C SER A 109 21.14 -1.67 12.10
N ALA A 110 20.36 -2.74 12.06
CA ALA A 110 20.89 -4.03 11.61
C ALA A 110 19.86 -4.70 10.69
N SER A 111 19.86 -4.29 9.42
CA SER A 111 19.11 -5.01 8.38
C SER A 111 19.84 -6.33 8.10
N THR A 112 19.13 -7.46 8.10
CA THR A 112 19.73 -8.77 7.82
C THR A 112 20.36 -8.79 6.41
N GLN A 113 21.31 -9.69 6.14
CA GLN A 113 21.91 -9.78 4.78
C GLN A 113 20.84 -10.12 3.71
N LEU A 114 19.81 -10.86 4.11
CA LEU A 114 18.62 -11.13 3.30
C LEU A 114 17.83 -9.87 3.02
N GLU A 115 17.52 -9.08 4.04
CA GLU A 115 16.83 -7.79 3.88
C GLU A 115 17.63 -6.83 3.00
N LYS A 116 18.96 -6.74 3.17
CA LYS A 116 19.85 -5.96 2.29
C LYS A 116 19.77 -6.43 0.84
N LEU A 117 19.68 -7.73 0.59
CA LEU A 117 19.51 -8.28 -0.75
C LEU A 117 18.15 -7.93 -1.35
N LEU A 118 17.07 -8.09 -0.56
CA LEU A 118 15.71 -7.74 -0.95
C LEU A 118 15.56 -6.23 -1.23
N GLU A 119 16.24 -5.40 -0.45
CA GLU A 119 16.29 -3.95 -0.61
C GLU A 119 17.07 -3.53 -1.85
N ARG A 120 18.28 -4.09 -2.07
CA ARG A 120 19.07 -3.87 -3.30
C ARG A 120 18.30 -4.23 -4.56
N ARG A 121 17.50 -5.29 -4.51
CA ARG A 121 16.64 -5.72 -5.63
C ARG A 121 15.34 -4.93 -5.73
N GLY A 122 15.08 -4.00 -4.82
CA GLY A 122 13.88 -3.16 -4.82
C GLY A 122 12.58 -3.93 -4.55
N ILE A 123 12.65 -5.16 -4.03
CA ILE A 123 11.48 -6.05 -3.87
C ILE A 123 10.45 -5.43 -2.92
N ARG A 124 10.91 -4.78 -1.84
CA ARG A 124 10.02 -4.06 -0.92
C ARG A 124 9.20 -2.97 -1.62
N ARG A 125 9.83 -2.21 -2.53
CA ARG A 125 9.16 -1.16 -3.32
C ARG A 125 8.18 -1.78 -4.32
N SER A 126 8.59 -2.83 -5.02
CA SER A 126 7.72 -3.52 -5.99
C SER A 126 6.49 -4.14 -5.33
N LEU A 127 6.65 -4.80 -4.19
CA LEU A 127 5.53 -5.39 -3.45
C LEU A 127 4.58 -4.34 -2.89
N ARG A 128 5.11 -3.22 -2.38
CA ARG A 128 4.27 -2.09 -1.94
C ARG A 128 3.46 -1.52 -3.10
N ARG A 129 4.08 -1.28 -4.28
CA ARG A 129 3.34 -0.82 -5.47
C ARG A 129 2.22 -1.77 -5.90
N ILE A 130 2.43 -3.07 -5.74
CA ILE A 130 1.40 -4.07 -6.04
C ILE A 130 0.26 -3.99 -5.01
N GLU A 131 0.57 -3.80 -3.73
CA GLU A 131 -0.46 -3.57 -2.71
C GLU A 131 -1.24 -2.30 -2.99
N ASP A 132 -0.54 -1.18 -3.24
CA ASP A 132 -1.18 0.11 -3.54
C ASP A 132 -2.10 0.00 -4.78
N ALA A 133 -1.68 -0.75 -5.81
CA ALA A 133 -2.49 -0.99 -7.00
C ALA A 133 -3.72 -1.87 -6.73
N ILE A 134 -3.60 -2.86 -5.83
CA ILE A 134 -4.73 -3.71 -5.44
C ILE A 134 -5.71 -2.92 -4.60
N ASP A 135 -5.22 -2.15 -3.63
CA ASP A 135 -6.05 -1.31 -2.78
C ASP A 135 -6.80 -0.26 -3.62
N ALA A 136 -6.17 0.29 -4.66
CA ALA A 136 -6.81 1.20 -5.61
C ALA A 136 -7.93 0.52 -6.40
N VAL A 137 -7.69 -0.67 -6.95
CA VAL A 137 -8.72 -1.43 -7.69
C VAL A 137 -9.87 -1.85 -6.77
N GLU A 138 -9.59 -2.31 -5.55
CA GLU A 138 -10.62 -2.66 -4.58
C GLU A 138 -11.44 -1.44 -4.11
N ALA A 139 -10.84 -0.24 -4.11
CA ALA A 139 -11.56 0.99 -3.86
C ALA A 139 -12.49 1.36 -5.02
N GLU A 140 -12.00 1.28 -6.26
CA GLU A 140 -12.78 1.54 -7.47
C GLU A 140 -13.95 0.56 -7.62
N GLU A 141 -13.73 -0.73 -7.38
CA GLU A 141 -14.81 -1.74 -7.39
C GLU A 141 -15.89 -1.43 -6.35
N ARG A 142 -15.50 -1.00 -5.15
CA ARG A 142 -16.45 -0.63 -4.10
C ARG A 142 -17.29 0.59 -4.49
N GLU A 143 -16.65 1.63 -5.03
CA GLU A 143 -17.35 2.82 -5.53
C GLU A 143 -18.32 2.47 -6.65
N PHE A 144 -17.91 1.60 -7.57
CA PHE A 144 -18.77 1.11 -8.64
C PHE A 144 -19.97 0.32 -8.11
N GLU A 145 -19.77 -0.58 -7.15
CA GLU A 145 -20.87 -1.35 -6.54
C GLU A 145 -21.85 -0.45 -5.78
N GLU A 146 -21.36 0.59 -5.09
CA GLU A 146 -22.19 1.57 -4.41
C GLU A 146 -23.03 2.40 -5.40
N ALA A 147 -22.42 2.83 -6.50
CA ALA A 147 -23.10 3.54 -7.59
C ALA A 147 -24.16 2.66 -8.28
N ASP A 148 -23.83 1.42 -8.66
CA ASP A 148 -24.78 0.49 -9.29
C ASP A 148 -25.93 0.13 -8.33
N ALA A 149 -25.66 0.01 -7.03
CA ALA A 149 -26.70 -0.18 -6.02
C ALA A 149 -27.64 1.04 -5.94
N ALA A 150 -27.10 2.25 -5.95
CA ALA A 150 -27.87 3.49 -5.95
C ALA A 150 -28.74 3.61 -7.21
N ASP A 151 -28.17 3.31 -8.39
CA ASP A 151 -28.88 3.33 -9.68
C ASP A 151 -30.01 2.31 -9.72
N ARG A 152 -29.78 1.10 -9.21
CA ARG A 152 -30.84 0.07 -9.11
C ARG A 152 -31.98 0.51 -8.19
N VAL A 153 -31.69 1.19 -7.09
CA VAL A 153 -32.71 1.72 -6.18
C VAL A 153 -33.48 2.85 -6.86
N SER A 154 -32.77 3.79 -7.48
CA SER A 154 -33.35 4.91 -8.24
C SER A 154 -34.27 4.43 -9.37
N ALA A 155 -33.81 3.47 -10.18
CA ALA A 155 -34.62 2.89 -11.25
C ALA A 155 -35.88 2.18 -10.73
N LYS A 156 -35.77 1.43 -9.62
CA LYS A 156 -36.94 0.80 -8.97
C LYS A 156 -37.93 1.84 -8.48
N ASP A 157 -37.47 2.93 -7.90
CA ASP A 157 -38.31 3.99 -7.38
C ASP A 157 -38.97 4.79 -8.52
N ALA A 158 -38.26 5.08 -9.61
CA ALA A 158 -38.81 5.69 -10.80
C ALA A 158 -39.94 4.85 -11.42
N ILE A 159 -39.74 3.52 -11.53
CA ILE A 159 -40.79 2.59 -11.99
C ILE A 159 -41.98 2.58 -11.03
N ARG A 160 -41.73 2.58 -9.71
CA ARG A 160 -42.80 2.62 -8.71
C ARG A 160 -43.60 3.92 -8.80
N MET A 161 -42.93 5.06 -8.93
CA MET A 161 -43.58 6.36 -9.08
C MET A 161 -44.43 6.42 -10.34
N ALA A 162 -43.90 5.97 -11.49
CA ALA A 162 -44.65 5.90 -12.75
C ALA A 162 -45.90 5.00 -12.66
N ARG A 163 -45.81 3.85 -11.98
CA ARG A 163 -46.97 2.97 -11.74
C ARG A 163 -48.01 3.59 -10.81
N SER A 164 -47.57 4.36 -9.81
CA SER A 164 -48.47 5.03 -8.86
C SER A 164 -49.15 6.28 -9.44
N SER A 165 -48.48 7.04 -10.30
CA SER A 165 -49.06 8.20 -10.98
C SER A 165 -50.11 7.81 -12.02
N SER A 166 -50.00 6.60 -12.61
CA SER A 166 -50.99 6.07 -13.54
C SER A 166 -52.32 5.64 -12.86
N ARG A 167 -52.39 5.58 -11.53
CA ARG A 167 -53.54 5.02 -10.79
C ARG A 167 -54.31 6.03 -9.94
N ALA A 168 -54.03 7.32 -10.07
CA ALA A 168 -54.80 8.38 -9.39
C ALA A 168 -56.16 8.60 -10.08
N SER A 169 -57.16 7.79 -9.68
CA SER A 169 -58.56 8.15 -9.87
C SER A 169 -58.88 9.37 -8.98
N PRO A 170 -59.54 10.43 -9.49
CA PRO A 170 -59.78 11.64 -8.73
C PRO A 170 -61.07 11.49 -7.92
N THR A 171 -60.96 11.06 -6.67
CA THR A 171 -62.08 11.11 -5.73
C THR A 171 -61.78 12.10 -4.59
N SER A 172 -62.42 13.27 -4.73
CA SER A 172 -62.78 14.22 -3.66
C SER A 172 -61.68 15.11 -3.04
N GLY A 173 -61.91 16.43 -3.14
CA GLY A 173 -61.34 17.42 -2.21
C GLY A 173 -60.19 18.30 -2.73
N LYS A 174 -60.42 19.10 -3.77
CA LYS A 174 -59.61 20.28 -4.18
C LYS A 174 -58.07 20.12 -4.11
N ARG A 175 -57.52 19.10 -4.75
CA ARG A 175 -56.14 19.20 -5.28
C ARG A 175 -56.25 19.75 -6.70
N ARG A 176 -55.71 20.95 -6.93
CA ARG A 176 -55.59 21.55 -8.27
C ARG A 176 -54.95 20.49 -9.16
N ARG A 177 -55.67 20.01 -10.19
CA ARG A 177 -55.12 19.04 -11.13
C ARG A 177 -53.93 19.72 -11.80
N LEU A 178 -52.72 19.31 -11.44
CA LEU A 178 -51.53 19.77 -12.15
C LEU A 178 -51.68 19.30 -13.59
N LEU A 179 -51.71 20.25 -14.51
CA LEU A 179 -51.78 19.92 -15.93
C LEU A 179 -50.52 19.12 -16.30
N PRO A 180 -50.58 18.19 -17.26
CA PRO A 180 -49.39 17.46 -17.70
C PRO A 180 -48.19 18.37 -18.03
N ALA A 181 -48.46 19.55 -18.60
CA ALA A 181 -47.46 20.58 -18.85
C ALA A 181 -46.80 21.13 -17.57
N GLU A 182 -47.56 21.30 -16.48
CA GLU A 182 -47.04 21.75 -15.18
C GLU A 182 -46.18 20.67 -14.53
N CYS A 183 -46.55 19.39 -14.65
CA CYS A 183 -45.74 18.27 -14.18
C CYS A 183 -44.40 18.17 -14.95
N ILE A 184 -44.43 18.34 -16.27
CA ILE A 184 -43.21 18.37 -17.11
C ILE A 184 -42.35 19.58 -16.73
N ALA A 185 -42.95 20.75 -16.55
CA ALA A 185 -42.23 21.96 -16.15
C ALA A 185 -41.57 21.84 -14.78
N MET A 186 -42.27 21.28 -13.78
CA MET A 186 -41.68 21.04 -12.46
C MET A 186 -40.53 20.02 -12.51
N ARG A 187 -40.67 18.95 -13.30
CA ARG A 187 -39.60 17.97 -13.49
C ARG A 187 -38.39 18.56 -14.19
N ALA A 188 -38.61 19.34 -15.24
CA ALA A 188 -37.54 20.06 -15.94
C ALA A 188 -36.85 21.07 -15.03
N TYR A 189 -37.59 21.76 -14.17
CA TYR A 189 -37.03 22.66 -13.16
C TYR A 189 -36.19 21.91 -12.13
N GLY A 190 -36.66 20.76 -11.63
CA GLY A 190 -35.90 19.90 -10.71
C GLY A 190 -34.56 19.45 -11.31
N MET A 191 -34.59 18.95 -12.55
CA MET A 191 -33.36 18.59 -13.28
C MET A 191 -32.43 19.79 -13.46
N LYS A 192 -32.96 20.97 -13.80
CA LYS A 192 -32.15 22.19 -13.92
C LYS A 192 -31.48 22.57 -12.59
N LEU A 193 -32.19 22.43 -11.47
CA LEU A 193 -31.65 22.72 -10.15
C LEU A 193 -30.55 21.73 -9.75
N GLU A 194 -30.72 20.44 -10.07
CA GLU A 194 -29.69 19.42 -9.88
C GLU A 194 -28.45 19.72 -10.73
N TYR A 195 -28.63 20.06 -12.00
CA TYR A 195 -27.54 20.49 -12.88
C TYR A 195 -26.84 21.74 -12.35
N GLN A 196 -27.59 22.73 -11.87
CA GLN A 196 -27.01 23.93 -11.28
C GLN A 196 -26.14 23.59 -10.06
N ARG A 197 -26.61 22.72 -9.16
CA ARG A 197 -25.82 22.28 -8.00
C ARG A 197 -24.58 21.50 -8.41
N SER A 198 -24.67 20.67 -9.46
CA SER A 198 -23.50 19.97 -10.01
C SER A 198 -22.46 20.95 -10.51
N LEU A 199 -22.88 21.96 -11.28
CA LEU A 199 -22.00 23.01 -11.80
C LEU A 199 -21.40 23.87 -10.67
N GLU A 200 -22.17 24.18 -9.63
CA GLU A 200 -21.66 24.88 -8.44
C GLU A 200 -20.58 24.04 -7.74
N SER A 201 -20.79 22.74 -7.56
CA SER A 201 -19.80 21.83 -6.97
C SER A 201 -18.54 21.66 -7.84
N GLU A 202 -18.69 21.60 -9.16
CA GLU A 202 -17.55 21.55 -10.10
C GLU A 202 -16.74 22.85 -10.03
N LEU A 203 -17.43 23.99 -9.94
CA LEU A 203 -16.80 25.30 -9.82
C LEU A 203 -16.03 25.44 -8.50
N GLU A 204 -16.61 25.02 -7.37
CA GLU A 204 -15.90 24.93 -6.08
C GLU A 204 -14.68 24.01 -6.16
N GLY A 205 -14.78 22.89 -6.88
CA GLY A 205 -13.66 21.98 -7.12
C GLY A 205 -12.52 22.65 -7.89
N VAL A 206 -12.84 23.33 -8.98
CA VAL A 206 -11.87 24.07 -9.81
C VAL A 206 -11.25 25.22 -9.03
N GLU A 207 -12.04 25.97 -8.25
CA GLU A 207 -11.51 27.04 -7.39
C GLU A 207 -10.55 26.49 -6.32
N GLY A 208 -10.89 25.33 -5.72
CA GLY A 208 -10.03 24.65 -4.76
C GLY A 208 -8.72 24.16 -5.38
N GLU A 209 -8.76 23.58 -6.58
CA GLU A 209 -7.57 23.18 -7.33
C GLU A 209 -6.72 24.38 -7.71
N ASN A 210 -7.33 25.47 -8.18
CA ASN A 210 -6.61 26.68 -8.54
C ASN A 210 -5.91 27.29 -7.31
N ALA A 211 -6.59 27.37 -6.16
CA ALA A 211 -5.98 27.82 -4.90
C ALA A 211 -4.88 26.89 -4.39
N ARG A 212 -4.87 25.61 -4.77
CA ARG A 212 -3.77 24.69 -4.47
C ARG A 212 -2.58 24.95 -5.38
N LEU A 213 -2.82 25.09 -6.69
CA LEU A 213 -1.78 25.37 -7.68
C LEU A 213 -1.13 26.73 -7.45
N GLU A 214 -1.89 27.75 -7.06
CA GLU A 214 -1.36 29.06 -6.68
C GLU A 214 -0.40 28.95 -5.50
N ARG A 215 -0.74 28.17 -4.46
CA ARG A 215 0.18 27.89 -3.34
C ARG A 215 1.43 27.13 -3.76
N GLU A 216 1.29 26.09 -4.57
CA GLU A 216 2.45 25.34 -5.10
C GLU A 216 3.38 26.25 -5.91
N LEU A 217 2.81 27.19 -6.66
CA LEU A 217 3.56 28.17 -7.45
C LEU A 217 4.25 29.22 -6.56
N GLU A 218 3.57 29.72 -5.53
CA GLU A 218 4.17 30.62 -4.54
C GLU A 218 5.33 29.96 -3.78
N ASP A 219 5.15 28.73 -3.32
CA ASP A 219 6.20 27.96 -2.64
C ASP A 219 7.40 27.72 -3.57
N GLY A 220 7.15 27.26 -4.79
CA GLY A 220 8.20 27.03 -5.80
C GLY A 220 8.92 28.32 -6.20
N TRP A 221 8.19 29.45 -6.26
CA TRP A 221 8.78 30.76 -6.50
C TRP A 221 9.67 31.21 -5.34
N GLY A 222 9.25 30.98 -4.09
CA GLY A 222 10.03 31.27 -2.89
C GLY A 222 11.33 30.45 -2.84
N GLU A 223 11.26 29.15 -3.15
CA GLU A 223 12.45 28.30 -3.25
C GLU A 223 13.42 28.77 -4.34
N TRP A 224 12.90 29.08 -5.53
CA TRP A 224 13.70 29.60 -6.62
C TRP A 224 14.40 30.91 -6.24
N GLN A 225 13.68 31.84 -5.61
CA GLN A 225 14.24 33.10 -5.17
C GLN A 225 15.37 32.89 -4.15
N ARG A 226 15.19 31.98 -3.18
CA ARG A 226 16.25 31.62 -2.22
C ARG A 226 17.49 31.06 -2.91
N ILE A 227 17.32 30.18 -3.89
CA ILE A 227 18.46 29.61 -4.66
C ILE A 227 19.19 30.72 -5.42
N VAL A 228 18.47 31.65 -6.04
CA VAL A 228 19.07 32.80 -6.73
C VAL A 228 19.86 33.68 -5.77
N GLU A 229 19.36 33.92 -4.56
CA GLU A 229 20.07 34.67 -3.51
C GLU A 229 21.33 33.92 -3.02
N GLU A 230 21.26 32.60 -2.84
CA GLU A 230 22.43 31.78 -2.49
C GLU A 230 23.50 31.79 -3.57
N VAL A 231 23.11 31.69 -4.85
CA VAL A 231 24.03 31.75 -5.99
C VAL A 231 24.67 33.14 -6.10
N LYS A 232 23.91 34.22 -5.91
CA LYS A 232 24.45 35.58 -5.86
C LYS A 232 25.46 35.73 -4.71
N GLY A 233 25.12 35.25 -3.51
CA GLY A 233 26.06 35.27 -2.38
C GLY A 233 27.34 34.48 -2.66
N ALA A 234 27.26 33.33 -3.32
CA ALA A 234 28.43 32.56 -3.72
C ALA A 234 29.28 33.29 -4.78
N LEU A 235 28.65 33.95 -5.75
CA LEU A 235 29.33 34.79 -6.74
C LEU A 235 30.06 35.96 -6.07
N ASP A 236 29.43 36.67 -5.14
CA ASP A 236 30.04 37.79 -4.40
C ASP A 236 31.26 37.32 -3.59
N VAL A 237 31.22 36.11 -3.03
CA VAL A 237 32.37 35.52 -2.31
C VAL A 237 33.51 35.18 -3.29
N MET A 238 33.20 34.63 -4.46
CA MET A 238 34.21 34.34 -5.48
C MET A 238 34.86 35.61 -6.03
N GLU A 239 34.07 36.67 -6.25
CA GLU A 239 34.58 37.99 -6.68
C GLU A 239 35.58 38.56 -5.66
N LYS A 240 35.22 38.54 -4.36
CA LYS A 240 36.11 38.98 -3.29
C LYS A 240 37.38 38.15 -3.16
N LEU A 241 37.32 36.84 -3.41
CA LEU A 241 38.51 35.99 -3.41
C LEU A 241 39.43 36.29 -4.59
N GLY A 242 38.87 36.66 -5.75
CA GLY A 242 39.64 37.11 -6.92
C GLY A 242 40.36 38.44 -6.70
N GLU A 243 39.74 39.40 -6.02
CA GLU A 243 40.38 40.70 -5.74
C GLU A 243 41.57 40.61 -4.75
N VAL A 244 41.61 39.59 -3.89
CA VAL A 244 42.69 39.41 -2.90
C VAL A 244 43.99 38.90 -3.54
N ASP A 245 43.90 38.13 -4.64
CA ASP A 245 45.09 37.62 -5.35
C ASP A 245 45.81 38.71 -6.17
N ASP A 246 45.10 39.74 -6.63
CA ASP A 246 45.70 40.86 -7.39
C ASP A 246 46.44 41.87 -6.49
N SER A 247 46.16 41.93 -5.18
CA SER A 247 46.88 42.81 -4.23
C SER A 247 48.15 42.20 -3.64
N ALA A 248 48.36 40.88 -3.73
CA ALA A 248 49.56 40.21 -3.23
C ALA A 248 50.73 40.22 -4.23
N GLY A 249 50.49 40.59 -5.49
CA GLY A 249 51.49 40.61 -6.56
C GLY A 249 52.47 41.79 -6.56
N ASP A 250 52.24 42.84 -5.77
CA ASP A 250 52.99 44.11 -5.89
C ASP A 250 54.05 44.36 -4.79
N VAL A 251 54.38 43.35 -3.96
CA VAL A 251 55.31 43.51 -2.82
C VAL A 251 56.70 42.87 -3.03
N VAL A 252 56.97 42.26 -4.19
CA VAL A 252 58.29 41.64 -4.47
C VAL A 252 59.06 42.36 -5.58
N GLN A 253 59.30 43.67 -5.42
CA GLN A 253 60.41 44.37 -6.08
C GLN A 253 60.95 45.49 -5.17
N LYS A 254 61.87 45.14 -4.27
CA LYS A 254 62.97 46.02 -3.83
C LYS A 254 64.04 45.23 -3.09
#